data_AF-A0A220UCU3-F1
#
_entry.id   AF-A0A220UCU3-F1
#
_cell.length_a   1.000
_cell.length_b   1.000
_cell.length_c   1.000
_cell.angle_alpha   90.00
_cell.angle_beta   90.00
_cell.angle_gamma   90.00
#
_symmetry.space_group_name_H-M   'P 1'
#
loop_
_entity.id
_entity.type
_entity.pdbx_description
1 polymer ?
#
loop_
_entity_poly.entity_id
_entity_poly.type
_entity_poly.pdbx_seq_one_letter_code
_entity_poly.pdbx_strand_id
1 'polypeptide(L)' 'MATSEPVWAVAGERTVTCDHCGQGWFWSRHVVMSSSTATMFGVDAFSPEAAVLSCTSCGRLALFEPRALQLFTSTS' A
#
# COMPACT_ATOMS: atom_id res chain seq x y z
N MET A 1 -9.87 -2.35 1.00
CA MET A 1 -10.23 -1.98 2.39
C MET A 1 -8.95 -1.60 3.12
N ALA A 2 -8.98 -0.56 3.96
CA ALA A 2 -7.78 -0.16 4.72
C ALA A 2 -7.60 -1.05 5.96
N THR A 3 -6.38 -1.22 6.45
CA THR A 3 -6.11 -1.92 7.71
C THR A 3 -6.78 -1.20 8.87
N SER A 4 -7.30 -1.98 9.82
CA SER A 4 -7.92 -1.46 11.06
C SER A 4 -6.88 -0.96 12.08
N GLU A 5 -5.62 -1.37 11.93
CA GLU A 5 -4.50 -0.96 12.76
C GLU A 5 -3.28 -0.52 11.92
N PRO A 6 -2.40 0.34 12.47
CA PRO A 6 -1.13 0.66 11.85
C PRO A 6 -0.22 -0.55 11.71
N VAL A 7 0.48 -0.62 10.59
CA VAL A 7 1.46 -1.66 10.28
C VAL A 7 2.82 -1.03 9.99
N TRP A 8 3.89 -1.79 10.23
CA TRP A 8 5.17 -1.52 9.59
C TRP A 8 5.34 -2.46 8.40
N ALA A 9 6.22 -2.08 7.46
CA ALA A 9 6.36 -2.80 6.21
C ALA A 9 7.82 -3.01 5.83
N VAL A 10 8.07 -4.09 5.10
CA VAL A 10 9.35 -4.39 4.44
C VAL A 10 9.10 -4.51 2.95
N ALA A 11 9.95 -3.85 2.16
CA ALA A 11 9.99 -3.99 0.71
C ALA A 11 11.34 -4.58 0.29
N GLY A 12 11.32 -5.80 -0.25
CA GLY A 12 12.55 -6.59 -0.44
C GLY A 12 13.24 -6.87 0.89
N GLU A 13 14.45 -6.34 1.08
CA GLU A 13 15.25 -6.50 2.31
C GLU A 13 15.31 -5.22 3.17
N ARG A 14 14.47 -4.21 2.85
CA ARG A 14 14.53 -2.90 3.49
C ARG A 14 13.22 -2.54 4.18
N THR A 15 13.31 -2.10 5.42
CA THR A 15 12.18 -1.52 6.14
C THR A 15 11.73 -0.25 5.45
N VAL A 16 10.43 -0.16 5.17
CA VAL A 16 9.83 1.03 4.59
C VAL A 16 9.75 2.11 5.65
N THR A 17 10.24 3.30 5.31
CA THR A 17 10.12 4.52 6.12
C THR A 17 9.53 5.62 5.27
N CYS A 18 8.82 6.56 5.90
CA CYS A 18 8.26 7.71 5.22
C CYS A 18 9.41 8.62 4.74
N ASP A 19 9.52 8.83 3.44
CA ASP A 19 10.50 9.73 2.81
C ASP A 19 10.34 11.21 3.19
N HIS A 20 9.20 11.59 3.78
CA HIS A 20 8.93 12.95 4.24
C HIS A 20 9.27 13.18 5.72
N CYS A 21 8.85 12.29 6.64
CA CYS A 21 9.06 12.49 8.08
C CYS A 21 9.84 11.38 8.80
N GLY A 22 10.27 10.33 8.09
CA GLY A 22 11.16 9.28 8.59
C GLY A 22 10.51 8.19 9.45
N GLN A 23 9.24 8.30 9.82
CA GLN A 23 8.56 7.26 10.63
C GLN A 23 8.23 5.99 9.83
N GLY A 24 7.96 4.88 10.53
CA GLY A 24 7.79 3.54 9.94
C GLY A 24 6.42 2.88 10.14
N TRP A 25 5.39 3.65 10.49
CA TRP A 25 4.02 3.18 10.76
C TRP A 25 3.02 3.70 9.74
N PHE A 26 2.27 2.80 9.12
CA PHE A 26 1.41 3.10 8.00
C PHE A 26 0.02 2.49 8.16
N TRP A 27 -0.99 3.17 7.62
CA TRP A 27 -2.24 2.53 7.24
C TRP A 27 -2.04 1.87 5.88
N SER A 28 -2.38 0.60 5.72
CA SER A 28 -2.27 -0.11 4.43
C SER A 28 -3.63 -0.22 3.76
N ARG A 29 -3.69 -0.14 2.43
CA ARG A 29 -4.90 -0.44 1.63
C ARG A 29 -4.53 -0.91 0.23
N HIS A 30 -5.36 -1.76 -0.35
CA HIS A 30 -5.25 -2.12 -1.77
C HIS A 30 -6.15 -1.19 -2.61
N VAL A 31 -5.63 -0.73 -3.73
CA VAL A 31 -6.37 0.05 -4.73
C VAL A 31 -6.27 -0.64 -6.09
N VAL A 32 -7.40 -0.78 -6.77
CA VAL A 32 -7.44 -1.20 -8.17
C VAL A 32 -7.17 0.03 -9.01
N MET A 33 -6.13 0.03 -9.83
CA MET A 33 -5.90 1.09 -10.79
C MET A 33 -6.80 0.84 -11.99
N SER A 34 -7.97 1.50 -12.04
CA SER A 34 -8.81 1.44 -13.23
C SER A 34 -8.09 2.10 -14.39
N SER A 35 -7.73 1.31 -15.40
CA SER A 35 -7.40 1.86 -16.71
C SER A 35 -8.71 2.07 -17.46
N SER A 36 -8.86 3.23 -18.12
CA SER A 36 -10.08 3.63 -18.85
C SER A 36 -10.55 2.57 -19.87
N THR A 37 -9.63 1.73 -20.33
CA THR A 37 -9.85 0.65 -21.29
C THR A 37 -10.45 -0.61 -20.64
N ALA A 38 -10.17 -0.90 -19.36
CA ALA A 38 -10.64 -2.12 -18.69
C ALA A 38 -12.14 -2.09 -18.39
N THR A 39 -12.66 -0.91 -18.01
CA THR A 39 -14.09 -0.69 -17.74
C THR A 39 -14.96 -0.77 -19.01
N MET A 40 -14.39 -0.53 -20.20
CA MET A 40 -15.13 -0.56 -21.47
C MET A 40 -15.28 -1.98 -22.05
N PHE A 41 -14.36 -2.90 -21.70
CA PHE A 41 -14.35 -4.28 -22.21
C PHE A 41 -14.76 -5.33 -21.17
N GLY A 42 -15.23 -4.93 -19.98
CA GLY A 42 -15.69 -5.86 -18.94
C GLY A 42 -14.57 -6.75 -18.37
N VAL A 43 -13.32 -6.31 -18.48
CA VAL A 43 -12.11 -7.04 -18.05
C VAL A 43 -11.51 -6.41 -16.79
N ASP A 44 -12.35 -5.95 -15.88
CA ASP A 44 -11.91 -5.35 -14.60
C ASP A 44 -11.05 -6.31 -13.76
N ALA A 45 -11.16 -7.62 -13.99
CA ALA A 45 -10.37 -8.67 -13.34
C ALA A 45 -8.86 -8.65 -13.66
N PHE A 46 -8.41 -7.89 -14.67
CA PHE A 46 -6.99 -7.77 -15.06
C PHE A 46 -6.39 -6.39 -14.75
N SER A 47 -7.13 -5.52 -14.06
CA SER A 47 -6.62 -4.20 -13.72
C SER A 47 -5.49 -4.31 -12.69
N PRO A 48 -4.35 -3.63 -12.91
CA PRO A 48 -3.22 -3.67 -11.99
C PRO A 48 -3.63 -3.16 -10.61
N GLU A 49 -3.36 -3.96 -9.58
CA GLU A 49 -3.56 -3.59 -8.18
C GLU A 49 -2.29 -2.95 -7.63
N ALA A 50 -2.45 -1.94 -6.78
CA ALA A 50 -1.36 -1.34 -6.02
C ALA A 50 -1.64 -1.42 -4.51
N ALA A 51 -0.60 -1.72 -3.74
CA ALA A 51 -0.63 -1.56 -2.29
C ALA A 51 -0.26 -0.11 -1.97
N VAL A 52 -1.09 0.57 -1.18
CA VAL A 52 -0.87 1.94 -0.73
C VAL A 52 -0.57 1.93 0.75
N LEU A 53 0.56 2.52 1.11
CA LEU A 53 0.91 2.85 2.48
C LEU A 53 0.65 4.33 2.73
N SER A 54 -0.12 4.65 3.76
CA SER A 54 -0.38 6.02 4.22
C SER A 54 0.30 6.25 5.56
N CYS A 55 1.27 7.16 5.61
CA CYS A 55 2.00 7.50 6.82
C CYS A 55 1.05 7.99 7.93
N THR A 56 1.09 7.36 9.11
CA THR A 56 0.20 7.71 10.22
C THR A 56 0.52 9.08 10.84
N SER A 57 1.71 9.63 10.57
CA SER A 57 2.15 10.92 11.13
C SER A 57 1.87 12.11 10.20
N CYS A 58 2.23 12.01 8.92
CA CYS A 58 2.11 13.15 7.99
C CYS A 58 1.16 12.91 6.82
N GLY A 59 0.56 11.71 6.71
CA GLY A 59 -0.42 11.38 5.66
C GLY A 59 0.17 11.15 4.26
N ARG A 60 1.49 11.20 4.10
CA ARG A 60 2.12 10.92 2.81
C ARG A 60 1.83 9.49 2.35
N LEU A 61 1.47 9.36 1.08
CA LEU A 61 1.14 8.10 0.44
C LEU A 61 2.34 7.58 -0.36
N ALA A 62 2.59 6.28 -0.25
CA ALA A 62 3.53 5.56 -1.10
C ALA A 62 2.81 4.36 -1.75
N LEU A 63 3.07 4.15 -3.03
CA LEU A 63 2.51 3.07 -3.83
C LEU A 63 3.56 1.99 -4.04
N PHE A 64 3.15 0.74 -3.87
CA PHE A 64 3.98 -0.43 -4.04
C PHE A 64 3.26 -1.46 -4.90
N GLU A 65 4.05 -2.22 -5.67
CA GLU A 65 3.59 -3.49 -6.21
C GLU A 65 3.16 -4.40 -5.05
N PRO A 66 1.93 -4.96 -5.03
CA PRO A 66 1.42 -5.68 -3.86
C PRO A 66 2.32 -6.84 -3.41
N ARG A 67 2.96 -7.53 -4.37
CA ARG A 67 3.85 -8.67 -4.09
C ARG A 67 5.22 -8.28 -3.55
N ALA A 68 5.60 -7.01 -3.68
CA ALA A 68 6.88 -6.51 -3.18
C ALA A 68 6.84 -6.12 -1.70
N LEU A 69 5.65 -6.11 -1.08
CA LEU A 69 5.43 -5.58 0.26
C LEU A 69 5.05 -6.69 1.25
N GLN A 70 5.78 -6.76 2.37
CA GLN A 70 5.42 -7.57 3.53
C GLN A 70 4.95 -6.65 4.64
N LEU A 71 3.78 -6.94 5.21
CA LEU A 71 3.15 -6.14 6.27
C LEU A 71 3.22 -6.88 7.60
N PHE A 72 3.46 -6.14 8.67
CA PHE A 72 3.56 -6.67 10.02
C PHE A 72 2.71 -5.82 10.97
N THR A 73 1.84 -6.48 11.74
CA THR A 73 1.01 -5.82 12.76
C THR A 73 1.81 -5.59 14.04
N SER A 74 1.34 -4.65 14.87
CA SER A 74 1.99 -4.32 16.16
C SER A 74 1.64 -5.30 17.29
N THR A 75 0.87 -6.35 17.02
CA THR A 75 0.36 -7.24 18.05
C THR A 75 1.43 -8.24 18.51
N SER A 76 2.09 -7.88 19.60
CA SER A 76 2.72 -8.78 20.57
C SER A 76 1.77 -9.85 21.09
#